data_AF-A0A6N7AGM1-F1
#
_entry.id   AF-A0A6N7AGM1-F1
#
_cell.length_a   1.000
_cell.length_b   1.000
_cell.length_c   1.000
_cell.angle_alpha   90.00
_cell.angle_beta   90.00
_cell.angle_gamma   90.00
#
_symmetry.space_group_name_H-M   'P 1'
#
loop_
_entity.id
_entity.type
_entity.pdbx_description
1 polymer ?
#
loop_
_entity_poly.entity_id
_entity_poly.type
_entity_poly.pdbx_seq_one_letter_code
_entity_poly.pdbx_strand_id
1 'polypeptide(L)'
;MGRALRRTSYDLNEAGLLPVEYADVLGIPFDFTAKPVVAPPAKPRETVRVRAVRPDRDALEIRFPRVEGYRIELPADRLTATFGSDSVLELTPDLVGPSVTTNRGILGEGVDLTLAHLKDMRSSTILFHLARHILTTQFRDPGEPPRLYLFGQVKRIARQWLDGGYLRCTGGTSPAQLIYQDIADRAAERIKAAITETLVGDRPVKAVLDRYNPTGSTRFVNFTTSKETRWRTDPGKCHLNWALCDSDWEAEFCRVVEGHPRVRAYVKNQSLGFEVPYRLGGEEAHRYLPDFIVCLDDGHPDPLNLIVEIKGFRGENAKDKANAVRASWVPGVNTLGQFGRWAFAEFTAVYEIEAGFARLVEGFVNRAAAA
;
A
#
# COMPACT_ATOMS: atom_id res chain seq x y z
N MET A 1 24.02 20.32 34.52
CA MET A 1 22.96 19.89 33.58
C MET A 1 23.09 18.38 33.37
N GLY A 2 22.16 17.59 33.92
CA GLY A 2 22.05 16.15 33.61
C GLY A 2 21.01 15.91 32.51
N ARG A 3 21.11 14.79 31.78
CA ARG A 3 20.02 14.35 30.87
C ARG A 3 18.93 13.68 31.71
N ALA A 4 17.67 14.03 31.44
CA ALA A 4 16.54 13.45 32.14
C ALA A 4 16.40 11.95 31.82
N LEU A 5 16.29 11.11 32.85
CA LEU A 5 16.03 9.67 32.71
C LEU A 5 14.55 9.37 32.40
N ARG A 6 13.64 10.28 32.78
CA ARG A 6 12.21 10.24 32.44
C ARG A 6 11.91 11.36 31.46
N ARG A 7 11.16 11.04 30.43
CA ARG A 7 10.84 11.95 29.32
C ARG A 7 9.40 12.43 29.42
N THR A 8 9.18 13.68 29.05
CA THR A 8 7.86 14.29 28.98
C THR A 8 7.18 13.95 27.65
N SER A 9 7.96 13.73 26.58
CA SER A 9 7.45 13.31 25.27
C SER A 9 8.31 12.23 24.60
N TYR A 10 7.62 11.34 23.88
CA TYR A 10 8.20 10.31 23.01
C TYR A 10 8.07 10.65 21.52
N ASP A 11 7.57 11.84 21.20
CA ASP A 11 7.51 12.29 19.81
C ASP A 11 8.93 12.51 19.25
N LEU A 12 9.13 12.11 18.01
CA LEU A 12 10.39 12.34 17.29
C LEU A 12 10.47 13.81 16.81
N ASN A 13 11.71 14.30 16.65
CA ASN A 13 12.00 15.57 15.98
C ASN A 13 12.07 15.38 14.45
N GLU A 14 12.33 16.46 13.71
CA GLU A 14 12.45 16.46 12.24
C GLU A 14 13.53 15.51 11.71
N ALA A 15 14.53 15.17 12.53
CA ALA A 15 15.58 14.22 12.19
C ALA A 15 15.22 12.76 12.58
N GLY A 16 13.98 12.49 13.01
CA GLY A 16 13.56 11.16 13.44
C GLY A 16 14.16 10.71 14.77
N LEU A 17 14.65 11.65 15.60
CA LEU A 17 15.30 11.37 16.88
C LEU A 17 14.48 11.93 18.04
N LEU A 18 14.61 11.28 19.20
CA LEU A 18 14.05 11.81 20.44
C LEU A 18 14.81 13.07 20.88
N PRO A 19 14.15 14.20 21.15
CA PRO A 19 14.81 15.43 21.56
C PRO A 19 15.56 15.26 22.90
N VAL A 20 16.58 16.07 23.15
CA VAL A 20 17.29 16.05 24.44
C VAL A 20 16.43 16.78 25.48
N GLU A 21 16.09 16.11 26.58
CA GLU A 21 15.44 16.72 27.75
C GLU A 21 16.48 16.84 28.88
N TYR A 22 16.67 18.05 29.40
CA TYR A 22 17.55 18.32 30.54
C TYR A 22 16.73 18.32 31.83
N ALA A 23 17.31 17.77 32.90
CA ALA A 23 16.73 17.83 34.23
C ALA A 23 17.70 18.50 35.21
N ASP A 24 17.13 19.24 36.15
CA ASP A 24 17.87 19.76 37.29
C ASP A 24 18.21 18.61 38.23
N VAL A 25 19.49 18.53 38.60
CA VAL A 25 20.01 17.50 39.51
C VAL A 25 20.05 18.11 40.91
N LEU A 26 19.12 17.67 41.77
CA LEU A 26 19.07 18.08 43.17
C LEU A 26 20.12 17.30 43.98
N GLY A 27 20.92 17.99 44.80
CA GLY A 27 21.80 17.37 45.80
C GLY A 27 23.30 17.31 45.51
N ILE A 28 23.83 18.10 44.57
CA ILE A 28 25.28 18.22 44.36
C ILE A 28 25.81 19.49 45.06
N PRO A 29 26.64 19.39 46.11
CA PRO A 29 27.07 20.52 46.93
C PRO A 29 28.39 21.16 46.46
N PHE A 30 28.63 21.25 45.14
CA PHE A 30 29.87 21.82 44.58
C PHE A 30 29.58 23.13 43.84
N ASP A 31 30.00 24.25 44.42
CA ASP A 31 29.84 25.60 43.87
C ASP A 31 31.06 26.01 43.00
N PHE A 32 31.44 25.15 42.04
CA PHE A 32 32.71 25.29 41.30
C PHE A 32 32.58 25.60 39.79
N THR A 33 31.39 25.79 39.22
CA THR A 33 31.24 26.21 37.80
C THR A 33 30.00 27.08 37.58
N ALA A 34 30.03 27.86 36.49
CA ALA A 34 29.14 28.95 36.08
C ALA A 34 27.65 28.80 36.46
N LYS A 35 26.99 29.95 36.68
CA LYS A 35 25.55 30.09 37.01
C LYS A 35 24.69 29.08 36.23
N PRO A 36 23.74 28.39 36.89
CA PRO A 36 22.81 27.48 36.23
C PRO A 36 22.14 28.18 35.04
N VAL A 37 22.37 27.64 33.83
CA VAL A 37 21.64 28.09 32.65
C VAL A 37 20.26 27.44 32.74
N VAL A 38 19.28 28.15 33.27
CA VAL A 38 17.89 27.67 33.28
C VAL A 38 17.39 27.67 31.84
N ALA A 39 17.28 26.49 31.24
CA ALA A 39 16.66 26.36 29.93
C ALA A 39 15.16 26.72 30.08
N PRO A 40 14.63 27.65 29.28
CA PRO A 40 13.20 27.93 29.32
C PRO A 40 12.43 26.66 28.97
N PRO A 41 11.30 26.37 29.64
CA PRO A 41 10.49 25.21 29.31
C PRO A 41 10.11 25.26 27.83
N ALA A 42 10.24 24.13 27.13
CA ALA A 42 9.84 24.04 25.73
C ALA A 42 8.36 24.41 25.62
N LYS A 43 8.02 25.29 24.67
CA LYS A 43 6.63 25.67 24.42
C LYS A 43 5.84 24.39 24.12
N PRO A 44 4.67 24.17 24.76
CA PRO A 44 3.81 23.05 24.41
C PRO A 44 3.48 23.10 22.92
N ARG A 45 3.56 21.96 22.24
CA ARG A 45 3.16 21.87 20.83
C ARG A 45 1.69 22.23 20.70
N GLU A 46 1.35 22.99 19.67
CA GLU A 46 -0.03 23.33 19.38
C GLU A 46 -0.79 22.07 18.97
N THR A 47 -1.84 21.73 19.72
CA THR A 47 -2.67 20.57 19.41
C THR A 47 -3.96 20.99 18.74
N VAL A 48 -4.42 20.18 17.79
CA VAL A 48 -5.75 20.32 17.20
C VAL A 48 -6.55 19.05 17.38
N ARG A 49 -7.86 19.21 17.51
CA ARG A 49 -8.80 18.11 17.51
C ARG A 49 -9.31 17.87 16.09
N VAL A 50 -8.96 16.72 15.53
CA VAL A 50 -9.49 16.21 14.27
C VAL A 50 -10.78 15.47 14.56
N ARG A 51 -11.88 15.88 13.92
CA ARG A 51 -13.20 15.28 14.14
C ARG A 51 -14.11 15.43 12.94
N ALA A 52 -15.09 14.54 12.84
CA ALA A 52 -16.29 14.77 12.07
C ALA A 52 -17.02 16.03 12.58
N VAL A 53 -17.31 16.97 11.68
CA VAL A 53 -18.02 18.22 12.00
C VAL A 53 -19.51 17.98 11.89
N ARG A 54 -20.14 17.72 13.02
CA ARG A 54 -21.55 17.34 13.10
C ARG A 54 -22.35 18.38 13.89
N PRO A 55 -23.62 18.65 13.51
CA PRO A 55 -24.35 18.06 12.38
C PRO A 55 -24.05 18.72 11.01
N ASP A 56 -23.34 19.86 11.01
CA ASP A 56 -23.21 20.76 9.85
C ASP A 56 -22.68 20.11 8.57
N ARG A 57 -21.88 19.04 8.68
CA ARG A 57 -21.27 18.33 7.54
C ARG A 57 -21.70 16.86 7.42
N ASP A 58 -22.81 16.46 8.05
CA ASP A 58 -23.29 15.06 8.01
C ASP A 58 -23.61 14.58 6.57
N ALA A 59 -23.97 15.49 5.66
CA ALA A 59 -24.20 15.18 4.23
C ALA A 59 -22.94 14.72 3.48
N LEU A 60 -21.75 14.97 4.05
CA LEU A 60 -20.45 14.58 3.50
C LEU A 60 -19.91 13.29 4.14
N GLU A 61 -20.73 12.58 4.93
CA GLU A 61 -20.34 11.29 5.52
C GLU A 61 -19.98 10.28 4.42
N ILE A 62 -18.76 9.72 4.52
CA ILE A 62 -18.31 8.65 3.64
C ILE A 62 -18.37 7.35 4.44
N ARG A 63 -19.07 6.36 3.89
CA ARG A 63 -19.14 5.00 4.41
C ARG A 63 -18.38 4.05 3.50
N PHE A 64 -17.68 3.10 4.08
CA PHE A 64 -16.83 2.18 3.35
C PHE A 64 -16.84 0.80 3.99
N PRO A 65 -16.59 -0.27 3.22
CA PRO A 65 -16.53 -1.62 3.78
C PRO A 65 -15.25 -1.81 4.60
N ARG A 66 -15.36 -2.55 5.70
CA ARG A 66 -14.19 -3.10 6.40
C ARG A 66 -13.94 -4.52 5.90
N VAL A 67 -12.92 -4.66 5.06
CA VAL A 67 -12.58 -5.94 4.41
C VAL A 67 -11.49 -6.65 5.23
N GLU A 68 -11.74 -7.89 5.61
CA GLU A 68 -10.76 -8.75 6.31
C GLU A 68 -9.94 -9.61 5.33
N GLY A 69 -10.49 -9.91 4.15
CA GLY A 69 -9.80 -10.68 3.14
C GLY A 69 -10.65 -10.95 1.90
N TYR A 70 -10.20 -11.89 1.07
CA TYR A 70 -10.87 -12.22 -0.19
C TYR A 70 -10.97 -13.72 -0.38
N ARG A 71 -12.04 -14.14 -1.06
CA ARG A 71 -12.19 -15.50 -1.61
C ARG A 71 -12.22 -15.39 -3.13
N ILE A 72 -11.32 -16.12 -3.79
CA ILE A 72 -11.24 -16.16 -5.24
C ILE A 72 -11.71 -17.53 -5.68
N GLU A 73 -12.84 -17.59 -6.39
CA GLU A 73 -13.29 -18.82 -7.03
C GLU A 73 -12.59 -18.97 -8.38
N LEU A 74 -11.47 -19.68 -8.40
CA LEU A 74 -10.70 -19.90 -9.62
C LEU A 74 -11.51 -20.70 -10.66
N PRO A 75 -11.34 -20.43 -11.98
CA PRO A 75 -11.98 -21.18 -13.06
C PRO A 75 -11.74 -22.69 -12.96
N ALA A 76 -12.74 -23.47 -13.36
CA ALA A 76 -12.60 -24.91 -13.43
C ALA A 76 -11.64 -25.30 -14.56
N ASP A 77 -11.71 -24.64 -15.73
CA ASP A 77 -11.15 -25.27 -16.94
C ASP A 77 -10.14 -24.42 -17.72
N ARG A 78 -10.18 -23.08 -17.66
CA ARG A 78 -9.29 -22.23 -18.47
C ARG A 78 -8.75 -21.02 -17.71
N LEU A 79 -7.43 -20.88 -17.68
CA LEU A 79 -6.71 -19.74 -17.12
C LEU A 79 -6.12 -18.87 -18.23
N THR A 80 -6.36 -17.57 -18.13
CA THR A 80 -5.74 -16.50 -18.92
C THR A 80 -5.10 -15.49 -17.98
N ALA A 81 -4.19 -14.66 -18.50
CA ALA A 81 -3.56 -13.59 -17.74
C ALA A 81 -3.31 -12.39 -18.65
N THR A 82 -3.50 -11.20 -18.12
CA THR A 82 -3.14 -9.94 -18.78
C THR A 82 -2.03 -9.31 -17.97
N PHE A 83 -0.88 -9.08 -18.59
CA PHE A 83 0.28 -8.54 -17.90
C PHE A 83 0.50 -7.07 -18.26
N GLY A 84 0.69 -6.24 -17.24
CA GLY A 84 0.91 -4.80 -17.36
C GLY A 84 2.17 -4.34 -16.64
N SER A 85 2.26 -3.03 -16.38
CA SER A 85 3.36 -2.43 -15.62
C SER A 85 3.54 -3.03 -14.23
N ASP A 86 2.43 -3.43 -13.59
CA ASP A 86 2.42 -3.91 -12.20
C ASP A 86 2.69 -5.41 -12.09
N SER A 87 2.73 -6.09 -13.23
CA SER A 87 3.20 -7.46 -13.34
C SER A 87 4.73 -7.55 -13.37
N VAL A 88 5.44 -6.42 -13.49
CA VAL A 88 6.91 -6.41 -13.53
C VAL A 88 7.50 -6.60 -12.13
N LEU A 89 8.36 -7.62 -11.98
CA LEU A 89 9.24 -7.81 -10.82
C LEU A 89 10.67 -7.41 -11.22
N GLU A 90 11.17 -6.34 -10.60
CA GLU A 90 12.56 -5.94 -10.72
C GLU A 90 13.39 -6.60 -9.59
N LEU A 91 14.24 -7.55 -9.99
CA LEU A 91 15.22 -8.17 -9.10
C LEU A 91 16.44 -7.28 -8.99
N THR A 92 16.58 -6.65 -7.84
CA THR A 92 17.75 -5.86 -7.47
C THR A 92 18.52 -6.55 -6.33
N PRO A 93 19.80 -6.23 -6.13
CA PRO A 93 20.55 -6.70 -4.96
C PRO A 93 19.91 -6.32 -3.62
N ASP A 94 19.14 -5.22 -3.57
CA ASP A 94 18.40 -4.83 -2.36
C ASP A 94 17.28 -5.83 -2.02
N LEU A 95 16.71 -6.48 -3.04
CA LEU A 95 15.63 -7.44 -2.87
C LEU A 95 16.14 -8.86 -2.56
N VAL A 96 17.22 -9.29 -3.22
CA VAL A 96 17.74 -10.67 -3.12
C VAL A 96 18.96 -10.82 -2.20
N GLY A 97 19.46 -9.71 -1.67
CA GLY A 97 20.74 -9.64 -0.99
C GLY A 97 21.94 -9.51 -1.96
N PRO A 98 23.14 -9.24 -1.43
CA PRO A 98 24.35 -9.09 -2.24
C PRO A 98 24.60 -10.34 -3.10
N SER A 99 24.68 -10.15 -4.42
CA SER A 99 24.90 -11.23 -5.40
C SER A 99 26.33 -11.81 -5.36
N VAL A 100 27.23 -11.13 -4.65
CA VAL A 100 28.58 -11.56 -4.30
C VAL A 100 28.82 -11.17 -2.84
N THR A 101 29.07 -12.15 -1.97
CA THR A 101 29.42 -11.91 -0.57
C THR A 101 30.76 -12.58 -0.28
N THR A 102 31.79 -11.77 -0.04
CA THR A 102 33.11 -12.26 0.37
C THR A 102 33.14 -12.40 1.88
N ASN A 103 33.05 -13.63 2.38
CA ASN A 103 33.11 -13.90 3.81
C ASN A 103 34.58 -14.15 4.19
N ARG A 104 35.18 -13.23 4.96
CA ARG A 104 36.56 -13.38 5.45
C ARG A 104 36.58 -13.52 6.97
N GLY A 105 37.07 -14.65 7.44
CA GLY A 105 37.44 -14.81 8.84
C GLY A 105 38.66 -13.96 9.20
N ILE A 106 38.86 -13.70 10.50
CA ILE A 106 40.04 -12.96 11.01
C ILE A 106 41.35 -13.72 10.69
N LEU A 107 41.29 -15.06 10.56
CA LEU A 107 42.33 -15.95 10.04
C LEU A 107 41.67 -17.07 9.20
N GLY A 108 42.15 -17.29 7.97
CA GLY A 108 41.65 -18.32 7.04
C GLY A 108 41.44 -17.82 5.60
N GLU A 109 41.30 -18.74 4.63
CA GLU A 109 40.93 -18.39 3.24
C GLU A 109 39.52 -17.78 3.20
N GLY A 110 39.38 -16.64 2.52
CA GLY A 110 38.08 -16.04 2.26
C GLY A 110 37.28 -16.88 1.26
N VAL A 111 35.99 -17.07 1.52
CA VAL A 111 35.10 -17.75 0.59
C VAL A 111 34.18 -16.72 -0.04
N ASP A 112 34.21 -16.63 -1.37
CA ASP A 112 33.27 -15.84 -2.15
C ASP A 112 31.99 -16.65 -2.39
N LEU A 113 30.92 -16.31 -1.65
CA LEU A 113 29.58 -16.83 -1.93
C LEU A 113 29.01 -16.04 -3.11
N THR A 114 28.88 -16.69 -4.26
CA THR A 114 28.39 -16.08 -5.50
C THR A 114 27.19 -16.85 -6.05
N LEU A 115 26.44 -16.23 -6.97
CA LEU A 115 25.38 -16.90 -7.75
C LEU A 115 25.90 -17.95 -8.75
N ALA A 116 27.18 -18.36 -8.70
CA ALA A 116 27.79 -19.27 -9.66
C ALA A 116 27.07 -20.62 -9.76
N HIS A 117 26.59 -21.17 -8.63
CA HIS A 117 25.79 -22.40 -8.60
C HIS A 117 24.48 -22.30 -9.43
N LEU A 118 23.95 -21.09 -9.58
CA LEU A 118 22.70 -20.83 -10.30
C LEU A 118 22.89 -20.57 -11.80
N LYS A 119 24.13 -20.32 -12.27
CA LYS A 119 24.39 -19.96 -13.67
C LYS A 119 24.09 -21.09 -14.66
N ASP A 120 24.16 -22.34 -14.22
CA ASP A 120 23.91 -23.51 -15.07
C ASP A 120 22.43 -23.94 -15.11
N MET A 121 21.55 -23.23 -14.39
CA MET A 121 20.11 -23.54 -14.42
C MET A 121 19.49 -23.18 -15.77
N ARG A 122 18.99 -24.20 -16.46
CA ARG A 122 18.23 -24.02 -17.71
C ARG A 122 16.92 -23.27 -17.44
N SER A 123 16.54 -22.38 -18.36
CA SER A 123 15.27 -21.63 -18.29
C SER A 123 14.04 -22.53 -18.16
N SER A 124 14.08 -23.73 -18.75
CA SER A 124 13.04 -24.75 -18.61
C SER A 124 12.88 -25.25 -17.16
N THR A 125 13.98 -25.34 -16.42
CA THR A 125 14.00 -25.76 -15.02
C THR A 125 13.43 -24.65 -14.14
N ILE A 126 13.87 -23.41 -14.34
CA ILE A 126 13.33 -22.22 -13.66
C ILE A 126 11.81 -22.12 -13.86
N LEU A 127 11.36 -22.24 -15.12
CA LEU A 127 9.95 -22.23 -15.48
C LEU A 127 9.16 -23.34 -14.77
N PHE A 128 9.70 -24.56 -14.71
CA PHE A 128 9.06 -25.67 -14.02
C PHE A 128 8.91 -25.40 -12.52
N HIS A 129 9.97 -24.93 -11.86
CA HIS A 129 9.94 -24.60 -10.44
C HIS A 129 8.96 -23.48 -10.14
N LEU A 130 8.97 -22.40 -10.91
CA LEU A 130 8.04 -21.29 -10.76
C LEU A 130 6.59 -21.74 -10.94
N ALA A 131 6.30 -22.50 -12.00
CA ALA A 131 4.94 -23.01 -12.26
C ALA A 131 4.46 -23.96 -11.15
N ARG A 132 5.35 -24.83 -10.66
CA ARG A 132 5.06 -25.72 -9.53
C ARG A 132 4.78 -24.90 -8.28
N HIS A 133 5.61 -23.91 -7.97
CA HIS A 133 5.49 -23.03 -6.82
C HIS A 133 4.13 -22.32 -6.81
N ILE A 134 3.81 -21.60 -7.91
CA ILE A 134 2.52 -20.92 -8.11
C ILE A 134 1.36 -21.88 -7.85
N LEU A 135 1.41 -23.08 -8.43
CA LEU A 135 0.32 -24.04 -8.28
C LEU A 135 0.16 -24.50 -6.82
N THR A 136 1.28 -24.77 -6.14
CA THR A 136 1.26 -25.27 -4.76
C THR A 136 0.88 -24.22 -3.72
N THR A 137 1.19 -22.95 -3.96
CA THR A 137 0.96 -21.86 -3.00
C THR A 137 -0.32 -21.07 -3.30
N GLN A 138 -0.67 -20.89 -4.57
CA GLN A 138 -1.78 -20.02 -4.99
C GLN A 138 -3.04 -20.76 -5.45
N PHE A 139 -2.91 -22.01 -5.93
CA PHE A 139 -4.00 -22.80 -6.52
C PHE A 139 -4.31 -24.05 -5.68
N ARG A 140 -4.50 -23.82 -4.38
CA ARG A 140 -4.77 -24.83 -3.36
C ARG A 140 -5.76 -24.25 -2.35
N ASP A 141 -6.82 -25.00 -2.04
CA ASP A 141 -7.69 -24.69 -0.92
C ASP A 141 -7.01 -25.09 0.41
N PRO A 142 -7.23 -24.35 1.52
CA PRO A 142 -6.59 -24.65 2.80
C PRO A 142 -6.81 -26.12 3.21
N GLY A 143 -5.71 -26.88 3.34
CA GLY A 143 -5.75 -28.31 3.70
C GLY A 143 -5.94 -29.29 2.54
N GLU A 144 -6.29 -28.84 1.34
CA GLU A 144 -6.51 -29.72 0.16
C GLU A 144 -5.25 -29.91 -0.68
N PRO A 145 -5.12 -30.95 -1.53
CA PRO A 145 -4.01 -31.04 -2.48
C PRO A 145 -4.08 -29.94 -3.56
N PRO A 146 -2.94 -29.53 -4.13
CA PRO A 146 -2.91 -28.56 -5.23
C PRO A 146 -3.63 -29.10 -6.48
N ARG A 147 -4.24 -28.20 -7.25
CA ARG A 147 -5.01 -28.56 -8.46
C ARG A 147 -4.08 -28.91 -9.65
N LEU A 148 -3.46 -30.11 -9.61
CA LEU A 148 -2.44 -30.56 -10.56
C LEU A 148 -2.84 -30.48 -12.05
N TYR A 149 -4.13 -30.62 -12.35
CA TYR A 149 -4.65 -30.50 -13.72
C TYR A 149 -4.44 -29.10 -14.34
N LEU A 150 -4.24 -28.06 -13.53
CA LEU A 150 -3.95 -26.69 -14.00
C LEU A 150 -2.47 -26.45 -14.33
N PHE A 151 -1.57 -27.39 -14.00
CA PHE A 151 -0.13 -27.19 -14.13
C PHE A 151 0.31 -26.76 -15.53
N GLY A 152 -0.24 -27.39 -16.58
CA GLY A 152 0.08 -27.05 -17.97
C GLY A 152 -0.29 -25.61 -18.33
N GLN A 153 -1.41 -25.12 -17.81
CA GLN A 153 -1.89 -23.75 -18.04
C GLN A 153 -1.06 -22.73 -17.26
N VAL A 154 -0.80 -23.00 -15.97
CA VAL A 154 0.06 -22.16 -15.13
C VAL A 154 1.46 -22.07 -15.72
N LYS A 155 2.03 -23.19 -16.19
CA LYS A 155 3.33 -23.19 -16.87
C LYS A 155 3.33 -22.36 -18.15
N ARG A 156 2.26 -22.39 -18.94
CA ARG A 156 2.12 -21.54 -20.13
C ARG A 156 2.09 -20.06 -19.76
N ILE A 157 1.35 -19.68 -18.71
CA ILE A 157 1.23 -18.30 -18.23
C ILE A 157 2.56 -17.81 -17.64
N ALA A 158 3.22 -18.62 -16.81
CA ALA A 158 4.53 -18.31 -16.25
C ALA A 158 5.59 -18.12 -17.35
N ARG A 159 5.50 -18.89 -18.45
CA ARG A 159 6.35 -18.67 -19.63
C ARG A 159 6.06 -17.34 -20.29
N GLN A 160 4.78 -17.01 -20.53
CA GLN A 160 4.39 -15.72 -21.09
C GLN A 160 4.90 -14.55 -20.24
N TRP A 161 4.91 -14.70 -18.92
CA TRP A 161 5.46 -13.70 -18.00
C TRP A 161 6.99 -13.55 -18.12
N LEU A 162 7.72 -14.67 -18.18
CA LEU A 162 9.17 -14.65 -18.36
C LEU A 162 9.59 -14.11 -19.73
N ASP A 163 9.01 -14.66 -20.81
CA ASP A 163 9.34 -14.31 -22.19
C ASP A 163 8.88 -12.88 -22.55
N GLY A 164 7.83 -12.38 -21.87
CA GLY A 164 7.32 -11.01 -22.02
C GLY A 164 8.16 -9.94 -21.33
N GLY A 165 9.26 -10.30 -20.66
CA GLY A 165 10.17 -9.34 -20.02
C GLY A 165 9.61 -8.71 -18.73
N TYR A 166 8.68 -9.41 -18.06
CA TYR A 166 8.13 -8.97 -16.78
C TYR A 166 9.00 -9.36 -15.58
N LEU A 167 10.00 -10.23 -15.78
CA LEU A 167 11.13 -10.36 -14.86
C LEU A 167 12.29 -9.52 -15.36
N ARG A 168 12.74 -8.54 -14.57
CA ARG A 168 13.88 -7.70 -14.90
C ARG A 168 14.97 -7.88 -13.87
N CYS A 169 16.17 -8.23 -14.31
CA CYS A 169 17.32 -8.42 -13.43
C CYS A 169 18.28 -7.26 -13.61
N THR A 170 18.61 -6.56 -12.51
CA THR A 170 19.58 -5.46 -12.49
C THR A 170 20.63 -5.69 -11.39
N GLY A 171 21.79 -5.02 -11.49
CA GLY A 171 22.82 -5.13 -10.45
C GLY A 171 23.47 -6.51 -10.31
N GLY A 172 23.50 -7.32 -11.37
CA GLY A 172 24.12 -8.66 -11.36
C GLY A 172 23.20 -9.78 -10.85
N THR A 173 21.93 -9.50 -10.62
CA THR A 173 20.92 -10.53 -10.31
C THR A 173 20.64 -11.43 -11.52
N SER A 174 20.04 -12.59 -11.27
CA SER A 174 19.80 -13.62 -12.28
C SER A 174 18.38 -14.19 -12.18
N PRO A 175 17.71 -14.53 -13.30
CA PRO A 175 16.41 -15.19 -13.27
C PRO A 175 16.39 -16.49 -12.45
N ALA A 176 17.53 -17.16 -12.31
CA ALA A 176 17.64 -18.37 -11.50
C ALA A 176 17.36 -18.12 -10.01
N GLN A 177 17.44 -16.88 -9.52
CA GLN A 177 17.08 -16.51 -8.15
C GLN A 177 15.56 -16.62 -7.88
N LEU A 178 14.74 -16.83 -8.90
CA LEU A 178 13.33 -17.23 -8.72
C LEU A 178 13.15 -18.56 -8.00
N ILE A 179 14.21 -19.35 -7.79
CA ILE A 179 14.11 -20.54 -6.92
C ILE A 179 14.05 -20.18 -5.43
N TYR A 180 14.48 -18.98 -5.06
CA TYR A 180 14.40 -18.52 -3.68
C TYR A 180 12.94 -18.27 -3.34
N GLN A 181 12.50 -18.82 -2.21
CA GLN A 181 11.09 -18.90 -1.88
C GLN A 181 10.41 -17.51 -1.86
N ASP A 182 10.98 -16.51 -1.18
CA ASP A 182 10.42 -15.15 -1.13
C ASP A 182 10.26 -14.54 -2.54
N ILE A 183 11.25 -14.74 -3.41
CA ILE A 183 11.23 -14.22 -4.79
C ILE A 183 10.20 -14.97 -5.64
N ALA A 184 10.10 -16.29 -5.45
CA ALA A 184 9.09 -17.13 -6.08
C ALA A 184 7.67 -16.73 -5.65
N ASP A 185 7.48 -16.42 -4.36
CA ASP A 185 6.22 -15.95 -3.79
C ASP A 185 5.82 -14.59 -4.38
N ARG A 186 6.75 -13.64 -4.45
CA ARG A 186 6.55 -12.33 -5.10
C ARG A 186 6.18 -12.46 -6.57
N ALA A 187 6.85 -13.34 -7.31
CA ALA A 187 6.53 -13.59 -8.71
C ALA A 187 5.15 -14.27 -8.85
N ALA A 188 4.84 -15.21 -7.95
CA ALA A 188 3.56 -15.92 -7.94
C ALA A 188 2.39 -14.98 -7.67
N GLU A 189 2.51 -14.04 -6.73
CA GLU A 189 1.47 -13.04 -6.46
C GLU A 189 1.23 -12.12 -7.66
N ARG A 190 2.28 -11.65 -8.36
CA ARG A 190 2.11 -10.84 -9.59
C ARG A 190 1.39 -11.60 -10.70
N ILE A 191 1.77 -12.86 -10.91
CA ILE A 191 1.12 -13.71 -11.91
C ILE A 191 -0.33 -14.01 -11.54
N LYS A 192 -0.61 -14.27 -10.26
CA LYS A 192 -1.97 -14.48 -9.76
C LYS A 192 -2.84 -13.23 -9.91
N ALA A 193 -2.31 -12.04 -9.59
CA ALA A 193 -3.01 -10.79 -9.79
C ALA A 193 -3.42 -10.61 -11.27
N ALA A 194 -2.46 -10.80 -12.19
CA ALA A 194 -2.70 -10.76 -13.63
C ALA A 194 -3.73 -11.80 -14.13
N ILE A 195 -3.78 -13.00 -13.51
CA ILE A 195 -4.84 -13.99 -13.79
C ILE A 195 -6.19 -13.48 -13.27
N THR A 196 -6.23 -13.01 -12.03
CA THR A 196 -7.45 -12.58 -11.33
C THR A 196 -8.12 -11.40 -12.03
N GLU A 197 -7.34 -10.46 -12.58
CA GLU A 197 -7.84 -9.35 -13.38
C GLU A 197 -8.64 -9.81 -14.62
N THR A 198 -8.31 -10.98 -15.19
CA THR A 198 -9.08 -11.53 -16.32
C THR A 198 -10.38 -12.24 -15.91
N LEU A 199 -10.58 -12.46 -14.60
CA LEU A 199 -11.78 -13.13 -14.07
C LEU A 199 -12.90 -12.15 -13.70
N VAL A 200 -12.63 -10.85 -13.77
CA VAL A 200 -13.62 -9.79 -13.50
C VAL A 200 -14.81 -9.96 -14.44
N GLY A 201 -15.99 -10.19 -13.86
CA GLY A 201 -17.24 -10.48 -14.58
C GLY A 201 -17.66 -11.95 -14.53
N ASP A 202 -16.79 -12.88 -14.93
CA ASP A 202 -17.12 -14.30 -15.07
C ASP A 202 -17.14 -15.07 -13.74
N ARG A 203 -16.13 -14.83 -12.88
CA ARG A 203 -16.03 -15.43 -11.53
C ARG A 203 -15.46 -14.39 -10.57
N PRO A 204 -16.34 -13.63 -9.91
CA PRO A 204 -15.88 -12.46 -9.19
C PRO A 204 -15.12 -12.84 -7.91
N VAL A 205 -14.07 -12.07 -7.62
CA VAL A 205 -13.49 -12.02 -6.27
C VAL A 205 -14.61 -11.68 -5.29
N LYS A 206 -14.71 -12.42 -4.19
CA LYS A 206 -15.66 -12.14 -3.11
C LYS A 206 -14.92 -11.55 -1.92
N ALA A 207 -15.17 -10.28 -1.62
CA ALA A 207 -14.64 -9.66 -0.41
C ALA A 207 -15.31 -10.25 0.84
N VAL A 208 -14.50 -10.58 1.84
CA VAL A 208 -14.95 -11.02 3.17
C VAL A 208 -14.91 -9.81 4.08
N LEU A 209 -16.07 -9.39 4.57
CA LEU A 209 -16.19 -8.25 5.48
C LEU A 209 -15.96 -8.66 6.93
N ASP A 210 -15.58 -7.69 7.76
CA ASP A 210 -15.59 -7.81 9.23
C ASP A 210 -16.98 -8.27 9.70
N ARG A 211 -16.99 -9.35 10.48
CA ARG A 211 -18.23 -10.03 10.89
C ARG A 211 -19.09 -9.19 11.85
N TYR A 212 -18.48 -8.30 12.61
CA TYR A 212 -19.15 -7.50 13.63
C TYR A 212 -19.33 -6.05 13.19
N ASN A 213 -18.35 -5.49 12.49
CA ASN A 213 -18.32 -4.11 12.04
C ASN A 213 -18.06 -4.02 10.53
N PRO A 214 -18.97 -4.52 9.67
CA PRO A 214 -18.73 -4.61 8.22
C PRO A 214 -18.62 -3.23 7.54
N THR A 215 -19.12 -2.16 8.18
CA THR A 215 -19.14 -0.80 7.65
C THR A 215 -18.35 0.16 8.54
N GLY A 216 -17.36 0.83 7.96
CA GLY A 216 -16.71 2.00 8.54
C GLY A 216 -17.39 3.30 8.09
N SER A 217 -17.16 4.38 8.85
CA SER A 217 -17.69 5.70 8.54
C SER A 217 -16.79 6.80 9.07
N THR A 218 -16.69 7.89 8.30
CA THR A 218 -15.99 9.11 8.74
C THR A 218 -16.62 9.75 9.99
N ARG A 219 -17.88 9.43 10.31
CA ARG A 219 -18.59 9.98 11.48
C ARG A 219 -17.95 9.65 12.83
N PHE A 220 -17.17 8.58 12.89
CA PHE A 220 -16.55 8.09 14.13
C PHE A 220 -15.14 8.67 14.35
N VAL A 221 -14.62 9.46 13.41
CA VAL A 221 -13.30 10.07 13.56
C VAL A 221 -13.36 11.17 14.61
N ASN A 222 -12.56 11.02 15.66
CA ASN A 222 -12.38 12.00 16.72
C ASN A 222 -11.08 11.69 17.49
N PHE A 223 -10.04 12.48 17.26
CA PHE A 223 -8.77 12.36 17.97
C PHE A 223 -8.05 13.71 18.06
N THR A 224 -7.04 13.80 18.92
CA THR A 224 -6.20 14.99 19.08
C THR A 224 -4.80 14.69 18.55
N THR A 225 -4.19 15.65 17.87
CA THR A 225 -2.84 15.53 17.31
C THR A 225 -2.06 16.82 17.48
N SER A 226 -0.74 16.70 17.57
CA SER A 226 0.24 17.80 17.53
C SER A 226 0.89 17.96 16.15
N LYS A 227 0.48 17.18 15.14
CA LYS A 227 1.07 17.23 13.80
C LYS A 227 0.83 18.60 13.16
N GLU A 228 1.90 19.19 12.64
CA GLU A 228 1.90 20.53 12.03
C GLU A 228 1.45 20.50 10.56
N THR A 229 1.82 19.45 9.82
CA THR A 229 1.41 19.27 8.42
C THR A 229 -0.07 18.83 8.37
N ARG A 230 -0.96 19.82 8.33
CA ARG A 230 -2.41 19.64 8.36
C ARG A 230 -3.11 20.62 7.40
N TRP A 231 -4.04 20.10 6.61
CA TRP A 231 -4.88 20.86 5.70
C TRP A 231 -6.22 21.18 6.35
N ARG A 232 -6.61 22.47 6.38
CA ARG A 232 -7.93 22.87 6.86
C ARG A 232 -8.93 22.63 5.73
N THR A 233 -9.86 21.71 5.96
CA THR A 233 -10.73 21.23 4.89
C THR A 233 -11.89 22.19 4.59
N ASP A 234 -12.29 22.21 3.33
CA ASP A 234 -13.49 22.89 2.84
C ASP A 234 -14.75 22.27 3.48
N PRO A 235 -15.58 23.08 4.18
CA PRO A 235 -16.85 22.64 4.74
C PRO A 235 -17.84 22.01 3.76
N GLY A 236 -17.75 22.33 2.47
CA GLY A 236 -18.61 21.79 1.42
C GLY A 236 -18.09 20.49 0.79
N LYS A 237 -16.86 20.06 1.11
CA LYS A 237 -16.21 18.91 0.44
C LYS A 237 -15.66 17.84 1.40
N CYS A 238 -15.50 18.12 2.70
CA CYS A 238 -15.02 17.12 3.65
C CYS A 238 -15.79 17.13 4.98
N HIS A 239 -16.20 15.94 5.43
CA HIS A 239 -16.87 15.74 6.72
C HIS A 239 -15.96 16.08 7.92
N LEU A 240 -14.65 15.84 7.80
CA LEU A 240 -13.68 16.14 8.85
C LEU A 240 -13.23 17.60 8.78
N ASN A 241 -12.86 18.22 9.91
CA ASN A 241 -12.35 19.60 9.93
C ASN A 241 -10.89 19.76 9.47
N TRP A 242 -10.10 18.69 9.52
CA TRP A 242 -8.69 18.68 9.17
C TRP A 242 -8.34 17.38 8.43
N ALA A 243 -7.48 17.48 7.42
CA ALA A 243 -6.78 16.34 6.81
C ALA A 243 -5.30 16.40 7.22
N LEU A 244 -4.80 15.35 7.87
CA LEU A 244 -3.39 15.29 8.30
C LEU A 244 -2.55 14.73 7.16
N CYS A 245 -1.61 15.53 6.67
CA CYS A 245 -0.79 15.18 5.51
C CYS A 245 0.58 14.71 5.98
N ASP A 246 1.09 13.61 5.43
CA ASP A 246 2.45 13.09 5.62
C ASP A 246 3.45 13.73 4.64
N SER A 247 2.97 14.39 3.59
CA SER A 247 3.79 15.12 2.63
C SER A 247 3.07 16.31 2.02
N ASP A 248 3.83 17.23 1.43
CA ASP A 248 3.28 18.37 0.68
C ASP A 248 2.45 17.93 -0.53
N TRP A 249 2.71 16.73 -1.07
CA TRP A 249 1.97 16.20 -2.21
C TRP A 249 0.52 15.87 -1.85
N GLU A 250 0.29 15.42 -0.61
CA GLU A 250 -1.06 15.15 -0.11
C GLU A 250 -1.83 16.45 0.19
N ALA A 251 -1.13 17.48 0.67
CA ALA A 251 -1.71 18.80 0.85
C ALA A 251 -2.11 19.40 -0.52
N GLU A 252 -1.24 19.27 -1.52
CA GLU A 252 -1.55 19.67 -2.89
C GLU A 252 -2.74 18.90 -3.47
N PHE A 253 -2.84 17.61 -3.19
CA PHE A 253 -4.02 16.84 -3.61
C PHE A 253 -5.31 17.31 -2.92
N CYS A 254 -5.26 17.70 -1.64
CA CYS A 254 -6.41 18.31 -0.96
C CYS A 254 -6.90 19.55 -1.72
N ARG A 255 -5.98 20.44 -2.13
CA ARG A 255 -6.31 21.62 -2.96
C ARG A 255 -7.01 21.22 -4.26
N VAL A 256 -6.48 20.21 -4.95
CA VAL A 256 -7.01 19.74 -6.25
C VAL A 256 -8.41 19.17 -6.11
N VAL A 257 -8.66 18.29 -5.13
CA VAL A 257 -9.99 17.67 -4.97
C VAL A 257 -11.04 18.66 -4.48
N GLU A 258 -10.68 19.63 -3.65
CA GLU A 258 -11.59 20.70 -3.23
C GLU A 258 -11.99 21.61 -4.41
N GLY A 259 -11.03 21.93 -5.28
CA GLY A 259 -11.25 22.76 -6.47
C GLY A 259 -12.02 22.08 -7.60
N HIS A 260 -12.10 20.74 -7.62
CA HIS A 260 -12.72 20.02 -8.73
C HIS A 260 -14.26 20.00 -8.61
N PRO A 261 -15.02 20.43 -9.64
CA PRO A 261 -16.48 20.59 -9.55
C PRO A 261 -17.23 19.27 -9.36
N ARG A 262 -16.71 18.16 -9.91
CA ARG A 262 -17.32 16.83 -9.79
C ARG A 262 -16.97 16.06 -8.51
N VAL A 263 -16.14 16.62 -7.63
CA VAL A 263 -15.89 16.00 -6.32
C VAL A 263 -17.05 16.36 -5.39
N ARG A 264 -17.75 15.36 -4.86
CA ARG A 264 -18.83 15.56 -3.89
C ARG A 264 -18.30 15.60 -2.46
N ALA A 265 -17.43 14.65 -2.13
CA ALA A 265 -16.78 14.58 -0.83
C ALA A 265 -15.40 13.93 -0.95
N TYR A 266 -14.51 14.19 0.01
CA TYR A 266 -13.25 13.47 0.14
C TYR A 266 -12.87 13.29 1.61
N VAL A 267 -11.95 12.36 1.88
CA VAL A 267 -11.35 12.19 3.20
C VAL A 267 -9.94 11.61 3.09
N LYS A 268 -8.99 12.15 3.87
CA LYS A 268 -7.69 11.51 4.13
C LYS A 268 -7.89 10.37 5.12
N ASN A 269 -7.34 9.21 4.81
CA ASN A 269 -7.40 8.00 5.63
C ASN A 269 -6.43 8.08 6.82
N GLN A 270 -6.71 8.97 7.77
CA GLN A 270 -5.97 9.07 9.02
C GLN A 270 -6.87 8.69 10.18
N SER A 271 -6.51 7.63 10.91
CA SER A 271 -7.31 7.10 12.02
C SER A 271 -8.76 6.78 11.64
N LEU A 272 -8.98 6.50 10.35
CA LEU A 272 -10.29 6.17 9.77
C LEU A 272 -10.56 4.66 9.81
N GLY A 273 -9.49 3.85 9.76
CA GLY A 273 -9.56 2.38 9.73
C GLY A 273 -10.01 1.84 8.37
N PHE A 274 -9.74 2.57 7.29
CA PHE A 274 -9.94 2.08 5.93
C PHE A 274 -8.69 1.31 5.49
N GLU A 275 -8.81 -0.02 5.47
CA GLU A 275 -7.68 -0.92 5.26
C GLU A 275 -7.94 -1.86 4.08
N VAL A 276 -6.87 -2.11 3.32
CA VAL A 276 -6.82 -3.05 2.21
C VAL A 276 -5.95 -4.23 2.65
N PRO A 277 -6.53 -5.40 2.97
CA PRO A 277 -5.73 -6.57 3.28
C PRO A 277 -5.00 -7.05 2.03
N TYR A 278 -3.75 -7.48 2.17
CA TYR A 278 -2.95 -8.08 1.11
C TYR A 278 -1.92 -9.07 1.68
N ARG A 279 -1.32 -9.89 0.81
CA ARG A 279 -0.24 -10.82 1.18
C ARG A 279 1.06 -10.39 0.53
N LEU A 280 2.16 -10.56 1.24
CA LEU A 280 3.52 -10.30 0.75
C LEU A 280 4.37 -11.54 1.02
N GLY A 281 5.05 -12.09 0.02
CA GLY A 281 6.06 -13.14 0.23
C GLY A 281 5.59 -14.43 0.93
N GLY A 282 4.28 -14.75 0.92
CA GLY A 282 3.74 -15.91 1.64
C GLY A 282 3.58 -15.73 3.16
N GLU A 283 3.79 -14.52 3.69
CA GLU A 283 3.66 -14.16 5.12
C GLU A 283 2.21 -13.85 5.55
N GLU A 284 2.02 -13.47 6.82
CA GLU A 284 0.74 -13.06 7.41
C GLU A 284 0.04 -11.93 6.63
N ALA A 285 -1.27 -11.77 6.83
CA ALA A 285 -2.04 -10.73 6.15
C ALA A 285 -1.57 -9.32 6.56
N HIS A 286 -0.99 -8.59 5.61
CA HIS A 286 -0.64 -7.19 5.77
C HIS A 286 -1.85 -6.29 5.53
N ARG A 287 -1.86 -5.13 6.16
CA ARG A 287 -2.88 -4.10 5.99
C ARG A 287 -2.24 -2.88 5.36
N TYR A 288 -2.67 -2.57 4.14
CA TYR A 288 -2.32 -1.34 3.46
C TYR A 288 -3.38 -0.27 3.79
N LEU A 289 -2.91 0.92 4.14
CA LEU A 289 -3.74 2.11 4.36
C LEU A 289 -3.55 3.04 3.15
N PRO A 290 -4.52 3.10 2.21
CA PRO A 290 -4.48 4.06 1.10
C PRO A 290 -4.61 5.49 1.60
N ASP A 291 -4.15 6.47 0.83
CA ASP A 291 -4.13 7.86 1.31
C ASP A 291 -5.52 8.49 1.41
N PHE A 292 -6.34 8.43 0.36
CA PHE A 292 -7.62 9.12 0.31
C PHE A 292 -8.76 8.24 -0.21
N ILE A 293 -9.98 8.62 0.20
CA ILE A 293 -11.22 8.23 -0.49
C ILE A 293 -11.84 9.51 -1.05
N VAL A 294 -12.20 9.50 -2.34
CA VAL A 294 -12.85 10.62 -3.02
C VAL A 294 -14.17 10.15 -3.62
N CYS A 295 -15.28 10.79 -3.27
CA CYS A 295 -16.59 10.53 -3.85
C CYS A 295 -16.82 11.46 -5.04
N LEU A 296 -16.96 10.88 -6.23
CA LEU A 296 -17.09 11.57 -7.50
C LEU A 296 -18.51 11.50 -8.06
N ASP A 297 -18.89 12.59 -8.73
CA ASP A 297 -20.01 12.64 -9.66
C ASP A 297 -19.51 12.37 -11.09
N ASP A 298 -19.52 11.09 -11.48
CA ASP A 298 -19.16 10.66 -12.83
C ASP A 298 -20.37 10.64 -13.78
N GLY A 299 -21.54 11.17 -13.37
CA GLY A 299 -22.75 11.21 -14.20
C GLY A 299 -23.71 10.02 -14.02
N HIS A 300 -23.34 9.00 -13.24
CA HIS A 300 -24.28 7.97 -12.81
C HIS A 300 -25.15 8.44 -11.63
N PRO A 301 -26.32 7.81 -11.39
CA PRO A 301 -27.17 8.13 -10.24
C PRO A 301 -26.47 7.96 -8.88
N ASP A 302 -25.70 6.88 -8.73
CA ASP A 302 -24.88 6.60 -7.56
C ASP A 302 -23.44 7.13 -7.75
N PRO A 303 -22.82 7.72 -6.72
CA PRO A 303 -21.47 8.27 -6.83
C PRO A 303 -20.41 7.17 -6.97
N LEU A 304 -19.29 7.51 -7.63
CA LEU A 304 -18.11 6.66 -7.71
C LEU A 304 -17.16 6.98 -6.55
N ASN A 305 -16.82 5.97 -5.73
CA ASN A 305 -15.80 6.09 -4.70
C ASN A 305 -14.43 5.74 -5.29
N LEU A 306 -13.50 6.69 -5.25
CA LEU A 306 -12.15 6.54 -5.74
C LEU A 306 -11.19 6.41 -4.56
N ILE A 307 -10.52 5.27 -4.46
CA ILE A 307 -9.35 5.09 -3.60
C ILE A 307 -8.17 5.76 -4.30
N VAL A 308 -7.47 6.66 -3.60
CA VAL A 308 -6.33 7.37 -4.15
C VAL A 308 -5.09 7.12 -3.30
N GLU A 309 -4.00 6.78 -3.97
CA GLU A 309 -2.64 6.74 -3.41
C GLU A 309 -1.79 7.84 -4.06
N ILE A 310 -1.00 8.54 -3.25
CA ILE A 310 -0.08 9.58 -3.69
C ILE A 310 1.33 9.15 -3.33
N LYS A 311 2.19 8.99 -4.35
CA LYS A 311 3.52 8.46 -4.08
C LYS A 311 4.58 8.94 -5.05
N GLY A 312 5.65 9.53 -4.53
CA GLY A 312 6.79 9.92 -5.36
C GLY A 312 7.57 8.73 -5.92
N PHE A 313 8.08 7.87 -5.04
CA PHE A 313 8.86 6.71 -5.45
C PHE A 313 8.01 5.43 -5.52
N ARG A 314 7.99 4.82 -6.71
CA ARG A 314 7.22 3.61 -7.01
C ARG A 314 8.10 2.35 -7.06
N GLY A 315 8.49 1.86 -5.89
CA GLY A 315 9.20 0.58 -5.74
C GLY A 315 8.27 -0.65 -5.76
N GLU A 316 8.84 -1.85 -5.57
CA GLU A 316 8.08 -3.12 -5.61
C GLU A 316 6.91 -3.17 -4.61
N ASN A 317 7.11 -2.67 -3.38
CA ASN A 317 6.05 -2.60 -2.39
C ASN A 317 4.85 -1.73 -2.83
N ALA A 318 5.06 -0.73 -3.70
CA ALA A 318 3.97 0.08 -4.24
C ALA A 318 3.14 -0.71 -5.26
N LYS A 319 3.80 -1.50 -6.12
CA LYS A 319 3.13 -2.39 -7.08
C LYS A 319 2.29 -3.44 -6.36
N ASP A 320 2.81 -4.04 -5.30
CA ASP A 320 2.10 -5.05 -4.52
C ASP A 320 0.82 -4.46 -3.87
N LYS A 321 0.90 -3.25 -3.30
CA LYS A 321 -0.26 -2.51 -2.77
C LYS A 321 -1.28 -2.17 -3.87
N ALA A 322 -0.83 -1.65 -5.01
CA ALA A 322 -1.68 -1.31 -6.13
C ALA A 322 -2.42 -2.55 -6.68
N ASN A 323 -1.71 -3.68 -6.82
CA ASN A 323 -2.29 -4.96 -7.25
C ASN A 323 -3.34 -5.46 -6.26
N ALA A 324 -3.11 -5.33 -4.95
CA ALA A 324 -4.10 -5.72 -3.94
C ALA A 324 -5.42 -4.95 -4.11
N VAL A 325 -5.34 -3.65 -4.42
CA VAL A 325 -6.55 -2.85 -4.67
C VAL A 325 -7.20 -3.22 -6.00
N ARG A 326 -6.42 -3.23 -7.10
CA ARG A 326 -6.93 -3.42 -8.47
C ARG A 326 -7.48 -4.81 -8.73
N ALA A 327 -6.75 -5.84 -8.32
CA ALA A 327 -7.09 -7.23 -8.64
C ALA A 327 -8.03 -7.87 -7.59
N SER A 328 -8.04 -7.37 -6.34
CA SER A 328 -8.80 -8.02 -5.25
C SER A 328 -9.83 -7.10 -4.61
N TRP A 329 -9.41 -5.96 -4.05
CA TRP A 329 -10.32 -5.13 -3.25
C TRP A 329 -11.45 -4.51 -4.06
N VAL A 330 -11.13 -3.80 -5.14
CA VAL A 330 -12.13 -3.12 -5.97
C VAL A 330 -13.11 -4.11 -6.61
N PRO A 331 -12.66 -5.18 -7.30
CA PRO A 331 -13.57 -6.20 -7.81
C PRO A 331 -14.39 -6.87 -6.70
N GLY A 332 -13.74 -7.16 -5.56
CA GLY A 332 -14.36 -7.79 -4.41
C GLY A 332 -15.50 -7.00 -3.81
N VAL A 333 -15.28 -5.70 -3.58
CA VAL A 333 -16.27 -4.78 -3.01
C VAL A 333 -17.37 -4.46 -4.01
N ASN A 334 -17.03 -4.22 -5.28
CA ASN A 334 -18.04 -3.94 -6.31
C ASN A 334 -18.98 -5.14 -6.53
N THR A 335 -18.47 -6.37 -6.41
CA THR A 335 -19.29 -7.59 -6.51
C THR A 335 -20.30 -7.71 -5.37
N LEU A 336 -19.98 -7.21 -4.16
CA LEU A 336 -20.92 -7.23 -3.04
C LEU A 336 -22.16 -6.37 -3.30
N GLY A 337 -22.06 -5.34 -4.14
CA GLY A 337 -23.15 -4.43 -4.51
C GLY A 337 -23.66 -3.52 -3.38
N GLN A 338 -23.18 -3.68 -2.14
CA GLN A 338 -23.69 -2.98 -0.96
C GLN A 338 -23.04 -1.63 -0.67
N PHE A 339 -21.84 -1.39 -1.20
CA PHE A 339 -21.03 -0.19 -0.88
C PHE A 339 -20.88 0.77 -2.06
N GLY A 340 -21.77 0.68 -3.05
CA GLY A 340 -21.69 1.48 -4.28
C GLY A 340 -20.53 1.06 -5.18
N ARG A 341 -20.17 1.94 -6.11
CA ARG A 341 -19.09 1.70 -7.08
C ARG A 341 -17.76 2.20 -6.55
N TRP A 342 -16.71 1.41 -6.76
CA TRP A 342 -15.34 1.72 -6.36
C TRP A 342 -14.38 1.64 -7.53
N ALA A 343 -13.39 2.52 -7.53
CA ALA A 343 -12.25 2.54 -8.43
C ALA A 343 -10.96 2.89 -7.67
N PHE A 344 -9.82 2.73 -8.33
CA PHE A 344 -8.50 3.04 -7.76
C PHE A 344 -7.66 3.89 -8.71
N ALA A 345 -6.97 4.88 -8.17
CA ALA A 345 -5.99 5.70 -8.86
C ALA A 345 -4.73 5.91 -8.03
N GLU A 346 -3.60 6.01 -8.72
CA GLU A 346 -2.30 6.30 -8.12
C GLU A 346 -1.72 7.51 -8.85
N PHE A 347 -1.21 8.49 -8.10
CA PHE A 347 -0.57 9.68 -8.65
C PHE A 347 0.91 9.73 -8.23
N THR A 348 1.79 9.80 -9.22
CA THR A 348 3.26 9.78 -9.03
C THR A 348 3.98 11.06 -9.46
N ALA A 349 3.27 11.99 -10.08
CA ALA A 349 3.81 13.25 -10.58
C ALA A 349 3.06 14.42 -9.95
N VAL A 350 3.62 15.00 -8.87
CA VAL A 350 2.97 16.07 -8.11
C VAL A 350 2.62 17.29 -8.95
N TYR A 351 3.53 17.72 -9.84
CA TYR A 351 3.31 18.90 -10.68
C TYR A 351 2.21 18.68 -11.74
N GLU A 352 1.87 17.43 -12.03
CA GLU A 352 0.84 17.07 -13.00
C GLU A 352 -0.45 16.57 -12.33
N ILE A 353 -0.51 16.56 -10.99
CA ILE A 353 -1.59 15.89 -10.26
C ILE A 353 -2.96 16.51 -10.55
N GLU A 354 -3.05 17.84 -10.70
CA GLU A 354 -4.28 18.54 -11.05
C GLU A 354 -4.79 18.12 -12.44
N ALA A 355 -3.94 18.24 -13.46
CA ALA A 355 -4.29 17.86 -14.83
C ALA A 355 -4.55 16.35 -14.96
N GLY A 356 -3.78 15.53 -14.25
CA GLY A 356 -3.95 14.08 -14.20
C GLY A 356 -5.27 13.67 -13.56
N PHE A 357 -5.63 14.30 -12.44
CA PHE A 357 -6.90 14.06 -11.77
C PHE A 357 -8.09 14.49 -12.64
N ALA A 358 -8.03 15.67 -13.27
CA ALA A 358 -9.06 16.13 -14.20
C ALA A 358 -9.28 15.15 -15.36
N ARG A 359 -8.21 14.72 -16.03
CA ARG A 359 -8.28 13.71 -17.11
C ARG A 359 -8.87 12.38 -16.64
N LEU A 360 -8.51 11.94 -15.43
CA LEU A 360 -9.06 10.72 -14.83
C LEU A 360 -10.58 10.83 -14.63
N VAL A 361 -11.04 11.95 -14.06
CA VAL A 361 -12.48 12.19 -13.82
C VAL A 361 -13.24 12.27 -15.15
N GLU A 362 -12.71 12.99 -16.15
CA GLU A 362 -13.29 13.01 -17.50
C GLU A 362 -13.37 11.62 -18.12
N GLY A 363 -12.35 10.78 -17.92
CA GLY A 363 -12.36 9.38 -18.38
C GLY A 363 -13.45 8.52 -17.71
N PHE A 364 -13.85 8.80 -16.48
CA PHE A 364 -15.00 8.15 -15.86
C PHE A 364 -16.32 8.67 -16.43
N VAL A 365 -16.45 9.99 -16.60
CA VAL A 365 -17.65 10.62 -17.17
C VAL A 365 -17.91 10.16 -18.60
N ASN A 366 -16.88 10.09 -19.43
CA ASN A 366 -17.00 9.62 -20.81
C ASN A 366 -17.41 8.15 -20.89
N ARG A 367 -16.95 7.32 -19.95
CA ARG A 367 -17.38 5.92 -19.86
C ARG A 367 -18.84 5.80 -19.42
N ALA A 368 -19.27 6.61 -18.47
CA ALA A 368 -20.65 6.66 -18.02
C ALA A 368 -21.61 7.11 -19.15
N ALA A 369 -21.19 8.07 -19.98
CA ALA A 369 -21.97 8.54 -21.12
C ALA A 369 -22.05 7.53 -22.28
N ALA A 370 -21.10 6.59 -22.36
CA ALA A 370 -21.05 5.56 -23.41
C ALA A 370 -21.76 4.25 -23.03
N ALA A 371 -22.08 4.06 -21.75
CA ALA A 371 -22.81 2.92 -21.20
C ALA A 371 -24.32 3.22 -21.17
#